data_AF-A0A1G2QE12-F1
#
_entry.id   AF-A0A1G2QE12-F1
#
_cell.length_a   1.000
_cell.length_b   1.000
_cell.length_c   1.000
_cell.angle_alpha   90.00
_cell.angle_beta   90.00
_cell.angle_gamma   90.00
#
_symmetry.space_group_name_H-M   'P 1'
#
loop_
_entity.id
_entity.type
_entity.pdbx_description
1 polymer ?
#
loop_
_entity_poly.entity_id
_entity_poly.type
_entity_poly.pdbx_seq_one_letter_code
_entity_poly.pdbx_strand_id
1 'polypeptide(L)'
;MVKIKSESGFTLIELLVVIAIIGILSGIVITALGGARTKAKDAKIKSELIGFRTAAQLYYLENGNKYSDLICGSINSALVNKTTRPYYDSINKANGVAPIACRANINAYAISSVMVSDPTKHFCVDNGGYAGEGTKVAQVVAGTIKCE
;
A
#
# COMPACT_ATOMS: atom_id res chain seq x y z
N MET A 1 -3.32 -1.28 65.84
CA MET A 1 -3.76 -2.64 65.50
C MET A 1 -4.29 -2.61 64.07
N VAL A 2 -3.49 -3.04 63.10
CA VAL A 2 -3.85 -2.99 61.67
C VAL A 2 -4.58 -4.29 61.32
N LYS A 3 -5.83 -4.16 60.85
CA LYS A 3 -6.69 -5.28 60.47
C LYS A 3 -6.40 -5.63 59.00
N ILE A 4 -5.66 -6.72 58.76
CA ILE A 4 -5.40 -7.17 57.39
C ILE A 4 -6.68 -7.80 56.85
N LYS A 5 -7.21 -7.20 55.78
CA LYS A 5 -8.40 -7.68 55.06
C LYS A 5 -7.98 -8.94 54.28
N SER A 6 -8.72 -10.04 54.42
CA SER A 6 -8.48 -11.25 53.65
C SER A 6 -8.79 -10.98 52.18
N GLU A 7 -7.74 -10.90 51.35
CA GLU A 7 -7.87 -10.90 49.90
C GLU A 7 -8.30 -12.30 49.45
N SER A 8 -9.46 -12.39 48.80
CA SER A 8 -9.94 -13.62 48.17
C SER A 8 -9.07 -13.95 46.96
N GLY A 9 -8.32 -15.05 47.02
CA GLY A 9 -7.52 -15.55 45.90
C GLY A 9 -8.38 -16.29 44.87
N PHE A 10 -7.99 -16.18 43.59
CA PHE A 10 -8.58 -16.98 42.51
C PHE A 10 -8.28 -18.47 42.69
N THR A 11 -9.22 -19.32 42.28
CA THR A 11 -9.01 -20.76 42.25
C THR A 11 -8.20 -21.17 41.03
N LEU A 12 -7.41 -22.25 41.15
CA LEU A 12 -6.63 -22.79 40.02
C LEU A 12 -7.53 -23.21 38.85
N ILE A 13 -8.74 -23.68 39.13
CA ILE A 13 -9.70 -24.11 38.11
C ILE A 13 -10.28 -22.92 37.33
N GLU A 14 -10.54 -21.79 38.00
CA GLU A 14 -10.99 -20.56 37.33
C GLU A 14 -9.93 -20.06 36.35
N LEU A 15 -8.65 -20.07 36.73
CA LEU A 15 -7.58 -19.62 35.86
C LEU A 15 -7.37 -20.59 34.68
N LEU A 16 -7.51 -21.90 34.91
CA LEU A 16 -7.38 -22.93 33.87
C LEU A 16 -8.48 -22.83 32.81
N VAL A 17 -9.73 -22.62 33.21
CA VAL A 17 -10.84 -22.42 32.26
C VAL A 17 -10.62 -21.16 31.42
N VAL A 18 -10.12 -20.07 32.00
CA VAL A 18 -9.90 -18.81 31.27
C VAL A 18 -8.85 -18.96 30.17
N ILE A 19 -7.70 -19.57 30.47
CA ILE A 19 -6.67 -19.79 29.44
C ILE A 19 -7.14 -20.75 28.36
N ALA A 20 -7.99 -21.73 28.71
CA ALA A 20 -8.59 -22.64 27.73
C ALA A 20 -9.52 -21.88 26.76
N ILE A 21 -10.38 -20.99 27.28
CA ILE A 21 -11.27 -20.15 26.44
C ILE A 21 -10.45 -19.19 25.57
N ILE A 22 -9.44 -18.51 26.13
CA ILE A 22 -8.55 -17.61 25.36
C ILE A 22 -7.80 -18.39 24.27
N GLY A 23 -7.37 -19.62 24.56
CA GLY A 23 -6.73 -20.50 23.58
C GLY A 23 -7.64 -20.79 22.37
N ILE A 24 -8.91 -21.12 22.62
CA ILE A 24 -9.89 -21.40 21.55
C ILE A 24 -10.17 -20.13 20.74
N LEU A 25 -10.44 -19.01 21.41
CA LEU A 25 -10.76 -17.74 20.74
C LEU A 25 -9.57 -17.19 19.93
N SER A 26 -8.35 -17.26 20.47
CA SER A 26 -7.14 -16.78 19.79
C SER A 26 -6.83 -17.55 18.51
N GLY A 27 -7.08 -18.86 18.47
CA GLY A 27 -6.90 -19.68 17.27
C GLY A 27 -7.73 -19.20 16.08
N ILE A 28 -9.00 -18.87 16.30
CA ILE A 28 -9.90 -18.39 15.25
C ILE A 28 -9.44 -17.01 14.73
N VAL A 29 -9.07 -16.09 15.63
CA VAL A 29 -8.67 -14.72 15.30
C VAL A 29 -7.43 -14.68 14.39
N ILE A 30 -6.44 -15.54 14.62
CA ILE A 30 -5.19 -15.56 13.85
C ILE A 30 -5.45 -15.87 12.37
N THR A 31 -6.33 -16.83 12.08
CA THR A 31 -6.64 -17.23 10.70
C THR A 31 -7.36 -16.13 9.92
N ALA A 32 -8.28 -15.39 10.58
CA ALA A 32 -8.99 -14.27 9.96
C ALA A 32 -8.09 -13.04 9.72
N LEU A 33 -7.10 -12.82 10.58
CA LEU A 33 -6.25 -11.62 10.53
C LEU A 33 -5.29 -11.61 9.32
N GLY A 34 -4.86 -12.77 8.83
CA GLY A 34 -4.00 -12.89 7.65
C GLY A 34 -4.64 -12.27 6.40
N GLY A 35 -5.85 -12.71 6.05
CA GLY A 35 -6.59 -12.19 4.89
C GLY A 35 -6.96 -10.71 5.02
N ALA A 36 -7.32 -10.25 6.23
CA ALA A 36 -7.64 -8.86 6.50
C ALA A 36 -6.43 -7.93 6.27
N ARG A 37 -5.24 -8.35 6.73
CA ARG A 37 -3.98 -7.59 6.51
C ARG A 37 -3.65 -7.46 5.02
N THR A 38 -3.85 -8.53 4.25
CA THR A 38 -3.62 -8.50 2.80
C THR A 38 -4.56 -7.53 2.09
N LYS A 39 -5.86 -7.57 2.38
CA LYS A 39 -6.84 -6.62 1.83
C LYS A 39 -6.53 -5.17 2.23
N ALA A 40 -6.06 -4.94 3.46
CA ALA A 40 -5.65 -3.63 3.92
C ALA A 40 -4.44 -3.08 3.15
N LYS A 41 -3.47 -3.94 2.79
CA LYS A 41 -2.35 -3.56 1.92
C LYS A 41 -2.83 -3.14 0.53
N ASP A 42 -3.77 -3.88 -0.07
CA ASP A 42 -4.33 -3.52 -1.37
C ASP A 42 -5.08 -2.19 -1.33
N ALA A 43 -5.90 -1.96 -0.31
CA ALA A 43 -6.59 -0.69 -0.11
C ALA A 43 -5.59 0.47 0.03
N LYS A 44 -4.49 0.24 0.76
CA LYS A 44 -3.40 1.21 0.86
C LYS A 44 -2.78 1.49 -0.51
N ILE A 45 -2.39 0.47 -1.26
CA ILE A 45 -1.79 0.62 -2.61
C ILE A 45 -2.71 1.44 -3.53
N LYS A 46 -4.01 1.13 -3.55
CA LYS A 46 -5.02 1.88 -4.31
C LYS A 46 -5.04 3.35 -3.92
N SER A 47 -5.10 3.63 -2.62
CA SER A 47 -5.11 5.01 -2.10
C SER A 47 -3.82 5.77 -2.42
N GLU A 48 -2.67 5.13 -2.30
CA GLU A 48 -1.37 5.75 -2.56
C GLU A 48 -1.18 6.04 -4.06
N LEU A 49 -1.65 5.16 -4.95
CA LEU A 49 -1.63 5.40 -6.40
C LEU A 49 -2.59 6.52 -6.83
N ILE A 50 -3.74 6.65 -6.18
CA ILE A 50 -4.65 7.79 -6.38
C ILE A 50 -3.99 9.08 -5.86
N GLY A 51 -3.36 9.02 -4.69
CA GLY A 51 -2.57 10.14 -4.14
C GLY A 51 -1.42 10.55 -5.05
N PHE A 52 -0.75 9.57 -5.67
CA PHE A 52 0.30 9.79 -6.66
C PHE A 52 -0.22 10.59 -7.86
N ARG A 53 -1.45 10.35 -8.35
CA ARG A 53 -2.03 11.17 -9.42
C ARG A 53 -2.13 12.63 -9.02
N THR A 54 -2.65 12.92 -7.84
CA THR A 54 -2.75 14.30 -7.35
C THR A 54 -1.37 14.93 -7.25
N ALA A 55 -0.40 14.21 -6.69
CA ALA A 55 0.98 14.66 -6.58
C ALA A 55 1.65 14.89 -7.94
N ALA A 56 1.40 14.01 -8.92
CA ALA A 56 1.90 14.14 -10.28
C ALA A 56 1.29 15.35 -10.99
N GLN A 57 0.00 15.62 -10.77
CA GLN A 57 -0.68 16.79 -11.31
C GLN A 57 -0.16 18.09 -10.70
N LEU A 58 0.08 18.12 -9.38
CA LEU A 58 0.71 19.26 -8.73
C LEU A 58 2.10 19.51 -9.30
N TYR A 59 2.90 18.46 -9.44
CA TYR A 59 4.22 18.55 -10.05
C TYR A 59 4.16 19.11 -11.49
N TYR A 60 3.21 18.66 -12.30
CA TYR A 60 2.99 19.17 -13.65
C TYR A 60 2.78 20.68 -13.67
N LEU A 61 1.95 21.21 -12.75
CA LEU A 61 1.66 22.63 -12.64
C LEU A 61 2.89 23.44 -12.18
N GLU A 62 3.70 22.88 -11.28
CA GLU A 62 4.89 23.55 -10.73
C GLU A 62 6.08 23.55 -11.71
N ASN A 63 6.16 22.57 -12.63
CA ASN A 63 7.35 22.32 -13.46
C ASN A 63 7.12 22.64 -14.94
N GLY A 64 6.30 23.66 -15.22
CA GLY A 64 6.08 24.15 -16.57
C GLY A 64 5.33 23.18 -17.46
N ASN A 65 4.32 22.48 -16.91
CA ASN A 65 3.44 21.56 -17.62
C ASN A 65 4.16 20.34 -18.18
N LYS A 66 5.02 19.71 -17.36
CA LYS A 66 5.82 18.53 -17.75
C LYS A 66 5.81 17.46 -16.67
N TYR A 67 5.90 16.18 -17.08
CA TYR A 67 6.05 15.04 -16.17
C TYR A 67 7.47 14.42 -16.20
N SER A 68 8.46 15.08 -16.82
CA SER A 68 9.77 14.49 -17.15
C SER A 68 10.61 14.04 -15.95
N ASP A 69 10.40 14.59 -14.75
CA ASP A 69 11.14 14.21 -13.53
C ASP A 69 10.24 13.57 -12.46
N LEU A 70 9.13 12.95 -12.87
CA LEU A 70 8.43 12.02 -11.99
C LEU A 70 9.34 10.84 -11.66
N ILE A 71 9.32 10.39 -10.40
CA ILE A 71 10.11 9.24 -9.98
C ILE A 71 9.49 7.97 -10.54
N CYS A 72 10.02 7.56 -11.69
CA CYS A 72 9.79 6.27 -12.27
C CYS A 72 11.11 5.50 -12.32
N GLY A 73 11.58 5.06 -11.15
CA GLY A 73 12.55 3.97 -11.04
C GLY A 73 14.03 4.29 -11.23
N SER A 74 14.52 5.51 -10.97
CA SER A 74 15.96 5.75 -10.81
C SER A 74 16.29 6.39 -9.47
N ILE A 75 16.70 5.54 -8.53
CA ILE A 75 17.01 5.80 -7.11
C ILE A 75 18.27 6.64 -6.89
N ASN A 76 18.95 7.12 -7.93
CA ASN A 76 20.28 7.74 -7.83
C ASN A 76 20.35 9.17 -8.37
N SER A 77 19.35 10.01 -8.11
CA SER A 77 19.48 11.44 -8.38
C SER A 77 19.05 12.24 -7.16
N ALA A 78 19.94 13.07 -6.60
CA ALA A 78 19.64 13.99 -5.50
C ALA A 78 18.54 15.04 -5.82
N LEU A 79 17.88 14.90 -6.98
CA LEU A 79 16.71 15.62 -7.47
C LEU A 79 15.42 14.78 -7.32
N VAL A 80 15.39 13.82 -6.39
CA VAL A 80 14.22 12.98 -6.16
C VAL A 80 13.02 13.86 -5.80
N ASN A 81 12.06 13.96 -6.72
CA ASN A 81 10.81 14.71 -6.59
C ASN A 81 10.15 14.46 -5.22
N LYS A 82 10.26 15.44 -4.31
CA LYS A 82 9.75 15.35 -2.94
C LYS A 82 8.23 15.10 -2.90
N THR A 83 7.52 15.49 -3.95
CA THR A 83 6.06 15.45 -4.05
C THR A 83 5.55 14.04 -4.35
N THR A 84 6.20 13.30 -5.24
CA THR A 84 5.76 11.93 -5.63
C THR A 84 6.51 10.79 -4.95
N ARG A 85 7.70 11.05 -4.40
CA ARG A 85 8.51 10.07 -3.66
C ARG A 85 7.80 9.36 -2.51
N PRO A 86 7.09 10.06 -1.60
CA PRO A 86 6.49 9.39 -0.44
C PRO A 86 5.48 8.32 -0.86
N TYR A 87 4.75 8.56 -1.95
CA TYR A 87 3.80 7.61 -2.52
C TYR A 87 4.51 6.39 -3.15
N TYR A 88 5.60 6.60 -3.87
CA TYR A 88 6.39 5.50 -4.43
C TYR A 88 6.98 4.61 -3.32
N ASP A 89 7.56 5.22 -2.29
CA ASP A 89 8.17 4.50 -1.16
C ASP A 89 7.11 3.76 -0.32
N SER A 90 5.93 4.38 -0.11
CA SER A 90 4.83 3.78 0.64
C SER A 90 4.25 2.55 -0.06
N ILE A 91 4.13 2.58 -1.40
CA ILE A 91 3.68 1.46 -2.23
C ILE A 91 4.71 0.33 -2.19
N ASN A 92 6.01 0.63 -2.34
CA ASN A 92 7.07 -0.38 -2.26
C ASN A 92 7.07 -1.10 -0.92
N LYS A 93 6.91 -0.36 0.18
CA LYS A 93 6.82 -0.94 1.52
C LYS A 93 5.57 -1.80 1.72
N ALA A 94 4.44 -1.41 1.12
CA ALA A 94 3.20 -2.18 1.21
C ALA A 94 3.29 -3.54 0.47
N ASN A 95 3.92 -3.54 -0.71
CA ASN A 95 4.09 -4.72 -1.55
C ASN A 95 5.22 -5.65 -1.12
N GLY A 96 6.27 -5.13 -0.47
CA GLY A 96 7.38 -5.95 -0.01
C GLY A 96 8.19 -6.56 -1.15
N VAL A 97 8.63 -5.74 -2.12
CA VAL A 97 9.57 -6.05 -3.24
C VAL A 97 8.95 -6.47 -4.60
N ALA A 98 7.65 -6.36 -4.82
CA ALA A 98 7.10 -6.53 -6.18
C ALA A 98 7.37 -5.32 -7.09
N PRO A 99 7.62 -5.50 -8.41
CA PRO A 99 8.02 -4.41 -9.29
C PRO A 99 6.86 -3.41 -9.49
N ILE A 100 7.06 -2.18 -9.04
CA ILE A 100 6.22 -1.05 -9.48
C ILE A 100 6.62 -0.73 -10.91
N ALA A 101 5.69 -0.85 -11.85
CA ALA A 101 5.90 -0.31 -13.18
C ALA A 101 5.54 1.18 -13.15
N CYS A 102 6.51 2.03 -13.45
CA CYS A 102 6.30 3.47 -13.58
C CYS A 102 6.98 3.93 -14.85
N ARG A 103 6.29 4.75 -15.64
CA ARG A 103 6.79 5.37 -16.86
C ARG A 103 6.34 6.82 -16.87
N ALA A 104 7.25 7.72 -17.20
CA ALA A 104 6.93 9.13 -17.39
C ALA A 104 7.78 9.71 -18.51
N ASN A 105 7.25 10.70 -19.20
CA ASN A 105 7.96 11.55 -20.14
C ASN A 105 7.44 12.99 -19.97
N ILE A 106 7.72 13.88 -20.91
CA ILE A 106 7.29 15.29 -20.79
C ILE A 106 5.75 15.41 -20.76
N ASN A 107 5.03 14.57 -21.50
CA ASN A 107 3.60 14.76 -21.80
C ASN A 107 2.67 13.78 -21.07
N ALA A 108 3.19 12.66 -20.59
CA ALA A 108 2.39 11.57 -20.05
C ALA A 108 3.10 10.82 -18.92
N TYR A 109 2.31 10.20 -18.06
CA TYR A 109 2.81 9.28 -17.04
C TYR A 109 1.80 8.15 -16.81
N ALA A 110 2.32 7.00 -16.40
CA ALA A 110 1.54 5.89 -15.89
C ALA A 110 2.32 5.20 -14.79
N ILE A 111 1.62 4.79 -13.73
CA ILE A 111 2.16 4.02 -12.63
C ILE A 111 1.21 2.89 -12.28
N SER A 112 1.75 1.70 -12.04
CA SER A 112 0.99 0.54 -11.61
C SER A 112 1.73 -0.27 -10.57
N SER A 113 0.97 -0.84 -9.65
CA SER A 113 1.44 -1.80 -8.66
C SER A 113 0.62 -3.07 -8.76
N VAL A 114 1.28 -4.20 -8.56
CA VAL A 114 0.60 -5.47 -8.30
C VAL A 114 -0.22 -5.40 -6.99
N MET A 115 -1.25 -6.24 -6.87
CA MET A 115 -2.02 -6.44 -5.65
C MET A 115 -1.43 -7.59 -4.82
N VAL A 116 -1.43 -7.43 -3.51
CA VAL A 116 -0.90 -8.43 -2.56
C VAL A 116 -1.88 -9.60 -2.42
N SER A 117 -3.19 -9.37 -2.58
CA SER A 117 -4.18 -10.47 -2.58
C SER A 117 -4.16 -11.33 -3.84
N ASP A 118 -3.79 -10.75 -4.98
CA ASP A 118 -3.79 -11.42 -6.28
C ASP A 118 -2.64 -10.89 -7.14
N PRO A 119 -1.52 -11.63 -7.24
CA PRO A 119 -0.35 -11.22 -8.03
C PRO A 119 -0.61 -11.06 -9.53
N THR A 120 -1.74 -11.54 -10.05
CA THR A 120 -2.11 -11.39 -11.46
C THR A 120 -2.75 -10.04 -11.74
N LYS A 121 -3.24 -9.36 -10.69
CA LYS A 121 -3.93 -8.09 -10.79
C LYS A 121 -3.04 -6.93 -10.36
N HIS A 122 -3.26 -5.83 -11.05
CA HIS A 122 -2.56 -4.59 -10.88
C HIS A 122 -3.58 -3.47 -10.70
N PHE A 123 -3.24 -2.50 -9.87
CA PHE A 123 -3.91 -1.21 -9.89
C PHE A 123 -3.04 -0.26 -10.69
N CYS A 124 -3.61 0.33 -11.75
CA CYS A 124 -2.90 1.24 -12.64
C CYS A 124 -3.58 2.61 -12.66
N VAL A 125 -2.75 3.65 -12.70
CA VAL A 125 -3.14 5.05 -12.74
C VAL A 125 -2.33 5.78 -13.80
N ASP A 126 -2.98 6.53 -14.69
CA ASP A 126 -2.31 7.35 -15.71
C ASP A 126 -2.76 8.83 -15.69
N ASN A 127 -2.09 9.64 -16.52
CA ASN A 127 -2.43 11.05 -16.76
C ASN A 127 -3.73 11.25 -17.58
N GLY A 128 -4.18 10.21 -18.28
CA GLY A 128 -5.45 10.21 -19.02
C GLY A 128 -6.68 10.09 -18.13
N GLY A 129 -6.50 9.90 -16.82
CA GLY A 129 -7.57 9.78 -15.85
C GLY A 129 -7.97 8.34 -15.53
N TYR A 130 -7.40 7.34 -16.19
CA TYR A 130 -7.68 5.93 -15.90
C TYR A 130 -7.18 5.56 -14.51
N ALA A 131 -8.06 5.05 -13.65
CA ALA A 131 -7.68 4.45 -12.38
C ALA A 131 -8.50 3.17 -12.21
N GLY A 132 -7.85 2.01 -12.24
CA GLY A 132 -8.56 0.75 -12.25
C GLY A 132 -7.73 -0.45 -11.81
N GLU A 133 -8.43 -1.43 -11.28
CA GLU A 133 -7.94 -2.78 -11.02
C GLU A 133 -8.11 -3.65 -12.25
N GLY A 134 -7.12 -4.47 -12.58
CA GLY A 134 -7.22 -5.46 -13.64
C GLY A 134 -5.85 -6.01 -14.02
N THR A 135 -5.69 -6.43 -15.26
CA THR A 135 -4.40 -6.91 -15.78
C THR A 135 -3.54 -5.80 -16.39
N LYS A 136 -4.09 -4.58 -16.50
CA LYS A 136 -3.42 -3.44 -17.10
C LYS A 136 -2.27 -2.93 -16.24
N VAL A 137 -1.14 -2.66 -16.86
CA VAL A 137 0.08 -2.15 -16.24
C VAL A 137 0.52 -0.85 -16.90
N ALA A 138 1.38 -0.10 -16.23
CA ALA A 138 1.99 1.08 -16.81
C ALA A 138 3.02 0.67 -17.89
N GLN A 139 2.71 0.99 -19.14
CA GLN A 139 3.56 0.60 -20.27
C GLN A 139 3.64 1.69 -21.35
N VAL A 140 4.59 1.52 -22.26
CA VAL A 140 4.77 2.37 -23.45
C VAL A 140 4.20 1.61 -24.65
N VAL A 141 3.07 2.08 -25.19
CA VAL A 141 2.37 1.46 -26.33
C VAL A 141 2.32 2.46 -27.46
N ALA A 142 2.91 2.11 -28.62
CA ALA A 142 3.01 2.99 -29.79
C ALA A 142 3.54 4.41 -29.44
N GLY A 143 4.54 4.49 -28.57
CA GLY A 143 5.15 5.75 -28.13
C GLY A 143 4.35 6.54 -27.09
N THR A 144 3.17 6.06 -26.68
CA THR A 144 2.33 6.69 -25.66
C THR A 144 2.44 5.94 -24.33
N ILE A 145 2.55 6.69 -23.23
CA ILE A 145 2.55 6.12 -21.88
C ILE A 145 1.10 6.10 -21.38
N LYS A 146 0.61 4.92 -20.99
CA LYS A 146 -0.75 4.71 -20.48
C LYS A 146 -0.88 3.40 -19.70
N CYS A 147 -2.01 3.23 -19.03
CA CYS A 147 -2.41 1.95 -18.44
C CYS A 147 -3.02 1.02 -19.49
N GLU A 148 -2.33 -0.08 -19.78
CA GLU A 148 -2.77 -1.07 -20.78
C GLU A 148 -2.40 -2.49 -20.37
#